data_AF-A0A521H9L0-F1
#
_entry.id   AF-A0A521H9L0-F1
#
_cell.length_a   1.000
_cell.length_b   1.000
_cell.length_c   1.000
_cell.angle_alpha   90.00
_cell.angle_beta   90.00
_cell.angle_gamma   90.00
#
_symmetry.space_group_name_H-M   'P 1'
#
loop_
_entity.id
_entity.type
_entity.pdbx_description
1 polymer ?
#
loop_
_entity_poly.entity_id
_entity_poly.type
_entity_poly.pdbx_seq_one_letter_code
_entity_poly.pdbx_strand_id
1 'polypeptide(L)'
;MKKTKNQNIDRLIQGIKLITEDRCSLLDKDVNLLNEVIGLLETLKQKRKRKDDIEIVLKVVELLSKFMLLSSQVSHIFNIQKV
;
A
#
# COMPACT_ATOMS: atom_id res chain seq x y z
N MET A 1 -15.78 -6.70 -23.14
CA MET A 1 -14.31 -6.62 -22.94
C MET A 1 -14.03 -5.69 -21.75
N LYS A 2 -13.74 -6.24 -20.56
CA LYS A 2 -13.59 -5.46 -19.30
C LYS A 2 -12.70 -6.17 -18.25
N LYS A 3 -11.74 -7.01 -18.69
CA LYS A 3 -10.93 -7.85 -17.79
C LYS A 3 -9.65 -7.17 -17.28
N THR A 4 -9.04 -6.28 -18.05
CA THR A 4 -7.68 -5.76 -17.78
C THR A 4 -7.58 -4.79 -16.60
N LYS A 5 -8.60 -3.94 -16.38
CA LYS A 5 -8.51 -2.88 -15.34
C LYS A 5 -8.53 -3.46 -13.92
N ASN A 6 -9.31 -4.52 -13.68
CA ASN A 6 -9.34 -5.18 -12.38
C ASN A 6 -8.05 -5.97 -12.10
N GLN A 7 -7.43 -6.54 -13.13
CA GLN A 7 -6.19 -7.33 -12.95
C GLN A 7 -5.04 -6.49 -12.36
N ASN A 8 -4.93 -5.21 -12.72
CA ASN A 8 -3.87 -4.35 -12.19
C ASN A 8 -4.09 -4.02 -10.70
N ILE A 9 -5.34 -3.71 -10.32
CA ILE A 9 -5.71 -3.46 -8.92
C ILE A 9 -5.52 -4.75 -8.09
N ASP A 10 -5.95 -5.89 -8.63
CA ASP A 10 -5.80 -7.19 -7.97
C ASP A 10 -4.33 -7.55 -7.72
N ARG A 11 -3.45 -7.31 -8.71
CA ARG A 11 -2.01 -7.51 -8.56
C ARG A 11 -1.41 -6.57 -7.51
N LEU A 12 -1.84 -5.31 -7.46
CA LEU A 12 -1.36 -4.37 -6.45
C LEU A 12 -1.79 -4.80 -5.04
N ILE A 13 -3.05 -5.21 -4.87
CA ILE A 13 -3.53 -5.75 -3.60
C ILE A 13 -2.72 -6.98 -3.19
N GLN A 14 -2.45 -7.91 -4.11
CA GLN A 14 -1.62 -9.09 -3.84
C GLN A 14 -0.20 -8.72 -3.43
N GLY A 15 0.44 -7.78 -4.13
CA GLY A 15 1.78 -7.31 -3.78
C GLY A 15 1.84 -6.72 -2.36
N ILE A 16 0.85 -5.89 -1.99
CA ILE A 16 0.77 -5.30 -0.65
C ILE A 16 0.54 -6.38 0.42
N LYS A 17 -0.29 -7.39 0.14
CA LYS A 17 -0.52 -8.51 1.07
C LYS A 17 0.77 -9.29 1.31
N LEU A 18 1.54 -9.60 0.26
CA LEU A 18 2.83 -10.28 0.40
C LEU A 18 3.80 -9.48 1.27
N ILE A 19 3.87 -8.17 1.10
CA ILE A 19 4.70 -7.29 1.95
C ILE A 19 4.22 -7.34 3.40
N THR A 20 2.91 -7.32 3.64
CA THR A 20 2.31 -7.31 4.98
C THR A 20 2.43 -8.66 5.71
N GLU A 21 2.47 -9.77 4.96
CA GLU A 21 2.69 -11.11 5.48
C GLU A 21 4.15 -11.34 5.89
N ASP A 22 5.11 -10.66 5.25
CA ASP A 22 6.52 -10.68 5.61
C ASP A 22 6.84 -9.72 6.78
N ARG A 23 6.13 -9.93 7.90
CA ARG A 23 6.10 -9.06 9.10
C ARG A 23 7.44 -8.81 9.77
N CYS A 24 8.50 -9.52 9.41
CA CYS A 24 9.81 -9.40 10.06
C CYS A 24 10.43 -8.00 9.97
N SER A 25 9.93 -7.15 9.06
CA SER A 25 10.47 -5.80 8.81
C SER A 25 9.48 -4.67 9.09
N LEU A 26 8.25 -5.00 9.52
CA LEU A 26 7.13 -4.05 9.55
C LEU A 26 6.66 -3.77 10.97
N LEU A 27 6.45 -2.50 11.31
CA LEU A 27 5.77 -2.12 12.53
C LEU A 27 4.27 -2.31 12.40
N ASP A 28 3.55 -2.44 13.51
CA ASP A 28 2.08 -2.52 13.51
C ASP A 28 1.44 -1.32 12.80
N LYS A 29 2.08 -0.14 12.90
CA LYS A 29 1.64 1.08 12.20
C LYS A 29 1.76 0.94 10.68
N ASP A 30 2.81 0.26 10.20
CA ASP A 30 3.02 0.01 8.78
C ASP A 30 1.99 -0.99 8.25
N VAL A 31 1.75 -2.08 9.01
CA VAL A 31 0.72 -3.08 8.71
C VAL A 31 -0.67 -2.44 8.62
N ASN A 32 -1.02 -1.58 9.57
CA ASN A 32 -2.31 -0.88 9.56
C ASN A 32 -2.45 0.05 8.36
N LEU A 33 -1.39 0.78 8.01
CA LEU A 33 -1.38 1.66 6.85
C LEU A 33 -1.55 0.86 5.54
N LEU A 34 -0.84 -0.26 5.38
CA LEU A 34 -0.97 -1.12 4.20
C LEU A 34 -2.36 -1.76 4.08
N ASN A 35 -2.98 -2.14 5.21
CA ASN A 35 -4.37 -2.62 5.24
C ASN A 35 -5.37 -1.54 4.81
N GLU A 36 -5.16 -0.28 5.21
CA GLU A 36 -5.97 0.86 4.75
C GLU A 36 -5.88 1.03 3.23
N VAL A 37 -4.67 0.91 2.66
CA VAL A 37 -4.46 0.96 1.20
C VAL A 37 -5.23 -0.16 0.49
N ILE A 38 -5.24 -1.38 1.03
CA ILE A 38 -6.01 -2.50 0.47
C ILE A 38 -7.52 -2.16 0.42
N GLY A 39 -8.09 -1.64 1.50
CA GLY A 39 -9.52 -1.26 1.53
C GLY A 39 -9.89 -0.19 0.51
N LEU A 40 -9.01 0.79 0.28
CA LEU A 40 -9.19 1.82 -0.76
C LEU A 40 -9.14 1.21 -2.18
N LEU A 41 -8.22 0.28 -2.43
CA LEU A 41 -8.11 -0.42 -3.71
C LEU A 41 -9.31 -1.34 -3.99
N GLU A 42 -9.84 -2.01 -2.96
CA GLU A 42 -11.08 -2.79 -3.08
C GLU A 42 -12.28 -1.89 -3.39
N THR A 43 -12.34 -0.69 -2.78
CA THR A 43 -13.36 0.31 -3.09
C THR A 43 -13.28 0.77 -4.56
N LEU A 44 -12.07 1.02 -5.08
CA LEU A 44 -11.83 1.35 -6.49
C LEU A 44 -12.25 0.21 -7.43
N LYS A 45 -12.07 -1.05 -7.02
CA LYS A 45 -12.48 -2.22 -7.79
C LYS A 45 -14.00 -2.35 -7.91
N GLN A 46 -14.75 -1.94 -6.89
CA GLN A 46 -16.21 -2.05 -6.84
C GLN A 46 -16.93 -0.86 -7.52
N LYS A 47 -16.34 0.35 -7.49
CA LYS A 47 -16.99 1.56 -8.04
C LYS A 47 -16.95 1.62 -9.58
N ARG A 48 -18.06 2.08 -10.19
CA ARG A 48 -18.24 2.26 -11.66
C ARG A 48 -18.16 3.71 -12.16
N LYS A 49 -17.83 4.73 -11.34
CA LYS A 49 -17.92 6.16 -11.73
C LYS A 49 -16.72 7.04 -11.32
N ARG A 50 -16.42 8.02 -12.19
CA ARG A 50 -15.10 8.62 -12.46
C ARG A 50 -14.59 9.76 -11.56
N LYS A 51 -15.37 10.33 -10.62
CA LYS A 51 -14.91 11.49 -9.83
C LYS A 51 -14.21 11.08 -8.52
N ASP A 52 -14.85 10.22 -7.74
CA ASP A 52 -14.29 9.69 -6.49
C ASP A 52 -13.02 8.85 -6.72
N ASP A 53 -12.85 8.29 -7.93
CA ASP A 53 -11.70 7.45 -8.26
C ASP A 53 -10.38 8.21 -8.13
N ILE A 54 -10.35 9.49 -8.51
CA ILE A 54 -9.12 10.31 -8.45
C ILE A 54 -8.74 10.58 -6.99
N GLU A 55 -9.72 10.90 -6.14
CA GLU A 55 -9.49 11.14 -4.73
C GLU A 55 -8.97 9.88 -4.03
N ILE A 56 -9.57 8.72 -4.33
CA ILE A 56 -9.09 7.45 -3.77
C ILE A 56 -7.68 7.13 -4.27
N VAL A 57 -7.37 7.37 -5.55
CA VAL A 57 -6.02 7.18 -6.08
C VAL A 57 -5.02 8.10 -5.40
N LEU A 58 -5.35 9.39 -5.21
CA LEU A 58 -4.49 10.32 -4.47
C LEU A 58 -4.24 9.84 -3.04
N LYS A 59 -5.28 9.33 -2.37
CA LYS A 59 -5.15 8.77 -1.02
C LYS A 59 -4.26 7.54 -0.97
N VAL A 60 -4.43 6.62 -1.93
CA VAL A 60 -3.56 5.43 -2.07
C VAL A 60 -2.10 5.85 -2.27
N VAL A 61 -1.83 6.81 -3.16
CA VAL A 61 -0.47 7.31 -3.42
C VAL A 61 0.11 8.00 -2.18
N GLU A 62 -0.68 8.79 -1.46
CA GLU A 62 -0.26 9.45 -0.21
C GLU A 62 0.16 8.42 0.84
N LEU A 63 -0.68 7.40 1.10
CA LEU A 63 -0.39 6.38 2.10
C LEU A 63 0.84 5.56 1.72
N LEU A 64 0.94 5.08 0.47
CA LEU A 64 2.13 4.37 0.00
C LEU A 64 3.40 5.22 0.10
N SER A 65 3.31 6.52 -0.21
CA SER A 65 4.44 7.44 -0.06
C SER A 65 4.87 7.59 1.41
N LYS A 66 3.90 7.70 2.33
CA LYS A 66 4.19 7.72 3.78
C LYS A 66 4.87 6.44 4.23
N PHE A 67 4.37 5.28 3.80
CA PHE A 67 4.98 3.99 4.10
C PHE A 67 6.44 3.94 3.62
N MET A 68 6.71 4.32 2.37
CA MET A 68 8.07 4.28 1.81
C MET A 68 9.04 5.26 2.49
N LEU A 69 8.55 6.46 2.88
CA LEU A 69 9.35 7.43 3.62
C LEU A 69 9.63 6.99 5.06
N LEU A 70 8.66 6.37 5.73
CA LEU A 70 8.83 5.80 7.06
C LEU A 70 9.81 4.64 7.03
N SER A 71 9.66 3.71 6.07
CA SER A 71 10.59 2.59 5.90
C SER A 71 12.02 3.04 5.57
N SER A 72 12.18 4.16 4.86
CA SER A 72 13.50 4.73 4.55
C SER A 72 14.24 5.29 5.77
N GLN A 73 13.53 5.72 6.82
CA GLN A 73 14.17 6.20 8.05
C GLN A 73 14.67 5.06 8.93
N VAL A 74 14.03 3.89 8.85
CA VAL A 74 14.42 2.70 9.62
C VAL A 74 15.79 2.17 9.16
N SER A 75 16.12 2.27 7.88
CA SER A 75 17.43 1.88 7.32
C SER A 75 18.61 2.67 7.91
N HIS A 76 18.39 3.89 8.42
CA HIS A 76 19.44 4.67 9.07
C HIS A 76 19.64 4.32 10.56
N ILE A 77 18.66 3.69 11.22
CA ILE A 77 18.75 3.34 12.64
C ILE A 77 19.46 2.00 12.85
N PHE A 78 19.28 1.03 11.94
CA PHE A 78 19.89 -0.30 12.08
C PHE A 78 21.39 -0.37 11.75
N ASN A 79 21.99 0.69 11.21
CA ASN A 79 23.41 0.69 10.84
C ASN A 79 24.36 1.19 11.95
N ILE A 80 23.85 1.43 13.18
CA ILE A 80 24.64 1.94 14.32
C ILE A 80 24.88 0.88 15.41
N GLN A 81 24.44 -0.37 15.20
CA GLN A 81 24.70 -1.51 16.13
C GLN A 81 25.63 -2.58 15.55
N LYS A 82 26.39 -2.26 14.50
CA LYS A 82 27.51 -3.07 14.02
C LYS A 82 28.81 -2.24 13.99
N VAL A 83 29.25 -1.78 15.15
CA VAL A 83 30.65 -1.45 15.43
C VAL A 83 30.97 -1.94 16.83
#